data_AF-A0A7X1ZIU4-F1
#
_entry.id   AF-A0A7X1ZIU4-F1
#
_cell.length_a   1.000
_cell.length_b   1.000
_cell.length_c   1.000
_cell.angle_alpha   90.00
_cell.angle_beta   90.00
_cell.angle_gamma   90.00
#
_symmetry.space_group_name_H-M   'P 1'
#
loop_
_entity.id
_entity.type
_entity.pdbx_description
1 polymer ?
#
loop_
_entity_poly.entity_id
_entity_poly.type
_entity_poly.pdbx_seq_one_letter_code
_entity_poly.pdbx_strand_id
1 'polypeptide(L)'
;MERTAGMTRPELVQVADTVSRDKGIEREEVFVAMEQAIQKAGRSKYGHEHDIQALIDRKTGEIRLERHLHVVEEVEDEATQLTVERARRKKPDAEVGDVLIDPLPPIDFGRIAAQTAKQVIVQRVRDAERERQFDEYKDRVGEVVNGLVKRVEFGNVVVDLGRAEALLRRDELIPREHFKTGDRVRAFIHDVRQEPRGPQIFLSRTRPDFMAKLFAQEVPEIYDGIIEIKAVARDPGSRAKIAVLSNDSGIDPVGACVGMRGSRVQAVVAELQGEKIDIIQWTDDPASFVVNGLAPAEVTKVVLDEESNRIEVVVPDEQLSLAIGRRGQNVRLASQLSGWDIDILTEAEESERRQEEFRTRSQAFIEALDVDDVIAHLLVTEGFTTVEEVAFVEDNELASIEGFDEDIANELKERAQGYLDEREQVADQRRRELGVDDDMTFVHGLSATMLVALGEAGVKTLDDLADLASDELREIVGEDTLDEDTANTIIMASRAHWFGDGVEDEAATSESAPDSGATDGPTDDTADGPTDDAAAGPSDDGPAA
;
A
#
# COMPACT_ATOMS: atom_id res chain seq x y z
N MET A 1 -36.58 20.49 53.57
CA MET A 1 -35.74 19.63 52.71
C MET A 1 -35.65 18.27 53.39
N GLU A 2 -36.61 17.39 53.12
CA GLU A 2 -36.46 15.97 53.48
C GLU A 2 -35.26 15.44 52.69
N ARG A 3 -34.26 14.94 53.40
CA ARG A 3 -33.17 14.18 52.78
C ARG A 3 -33.79 12.92 52.22
N THR A 4 -33.98 12.86 50.91
CA THR A 4 -34.26 11.63 50.18
C THR A 4 -32.98 10.78 50.22
N ALA A 5 -32.65 10.25 51.39
CA ALA A 5 -31.48 9.41 51.59
C ALA A 5 -31.69 8.14 50.78
N GLY A 6 -30.83 7.92 49.78
CA GLY A 6 -30.73 6.64 49.11
C GLY A 6 -30.34 5.60 50.15
N MET A 7 -30.94 4.43 50.07
CA MET A 7 -30.58 3.32 50.95
C MET A 7 -29.12 2.93 50.66
N THR A 8 -28.27 2.87 51.70
CA THR A 8 -26.87 2.41 51.57
C THR A 8 -26.81 0.97 51.11
N ARG A 9 -25.96 0.65 50.12
CA ARG A 9 -25.87 -0.68 49.51
C ARG A 9 -24.42 -1.18 49.51
N PRO A 10 -23.91 -1.68 50.65
CA PRO A 10 -22.55 -2.21 50.74
C PRO A 10 -22.31 -3.41 49.81
N GLU A 11 -23.38 -4.09 49.38
CA GLU A 11 -23.31 -5.19 48.42
C GLU A 11 -22.71 -4.75 47.07
N LEU A 12 -23.03 -3.55 46.57
CA LEU A 12 -22.46 -3.05 45.30
C LEU A 12 -20.96 -2.80 45.40
N VAL A 13 -20.52 -2.30 46.55
CA VAL A 13 -19.10 -2.07 46.86
C VAL A 13 -18.34 -3.40 46.93
N GLN A 14 -18.88 -4.39 47.64
CA GLN A 14 -18.29 -5.73 47.73
C GLN A 14 -18.19 -6.40 46.36
N VAL A 15 -19.21 -6.22 45.53
CA VAL A 15 -19.23 -6.76 44.17
C VAL A 15 -18.14 -6.10 43.31
N ALA A 16 -17.98 -4.77 43.36
CA ALA A 16 -16.90 -4.08 42.65
C ALA A 16 -15.50 -4.54 43.12
N ASP A 17 -15.32 -4.72 44.43
CA ASP A 17 -14.07 -5.21 45.02
C ASP A 17 -13.74 -6.65 44.61
N THR A 18 -14.75 -7.51 44.51
CA THR A 18 -14.57 -8.91 44.08
C THR A 18 -14.14 -8.97 42.62
N VAL A 19 -14.80 -8.21 41.75
CA VAL A 19 -14.48 -8.15 40.32
C VAL A 19 -13.08 -7.62 40.06
N SER A 20 -12.68 -6.58 40.81
CA SER A 20 -11.34 -6.02 40.71
C SER A 20 -10.27 -7.05 41.08
N ARG A 21 -10.48 -7.82 42.16
CA ARG A 21 -9.54 -8.87 42.60
C ARG A 21 -9.49 -10.07 41.66
N ASP A 22 -10.63 -10.55 41.19
CA ASP A 22 -10.70 -11.80 40.42
C ASP A 22 -10.28 -11.62 38.96
N LYS A 23 -10.51 -10.43 38.39
CA LYS A 23 -10.38 -10.18 36.93
C LYS A 23 -9.40 -9.06 36.57
N GLY A 24 -8.83 -8.37 37.57
CA GLY A 24 -7.83 -7.31 37.39
C GLY A 24 -8.38 -6.09 36.68
N ILE A 25 -9.66 -5.77 36.87
CA ILE A 25 -10.33 -4.59 36.32
C ILE A 25 -10.27 -3.49 37.38
N GLU A 26 -10.08 -2.24 36.98
CA GLU A 26 -10.04 -1.14 37.94
C GLU A 26 -11.42 -0.97 38.60
N ARG A 27 -11.43 -0.74 39.92
CA ARG A 27 -12.67 -0.56 40.69
C ARG A 27 -13.52 0.58 40.14
N GLU A 28 -12.89 1.65 39.65
CA GLU A 28 -13.59 2.82 39.12
C GLU A 28 -14.34 2.50 37.82
N GLU A 29 -13.74 1.75 36.91
CA GLU A 29 -14.41 1.31 35.66
C GLU A 29 -15.67 0.48 35.95
N VAL A 30 -15.63 -0.37 36.98
CA VAL A 30 -16.79 -1.17 37.39
C VAL A 30 -17.93 -0.27 37.89
N PHE A 31 -17.62 0.77 38.67
CA PHE A 31 -18.64 1.70 39.14
C PHE A 31 -19.24 2.54 38.01
N VAL A 32 -18.41 3.09 37.12
CA VAL A 32 -18.87 3.85 35.95
C VAL A 32 -19.81 3.00 35.10
N ALA A 33 -19.50 1.72 34.91
CA ALA A 33 -20.35 0.82 34.16
C ALA A 33 -21.68 0.54 34.88
N MET A 34 -21.66 0.37 36.21
CA MET A 34 -22.88 0.20 37.01
C MET A 34 -23.76 1.45 36.94
N GLU A 35 -23.16 2.64 37.00
CA GLU A 35 -23.82 3.93 36.84
C GLU A 35 -24.52 4.01 35.48
N GLN A 36 -23.84 3.72 34.37
CA GLN A 36 -24.42 3.70 33.03
C GLN A 36 -25.62 2.75 32.90
N ALA A 37 -25.57 1.60 33.55
CA ALA A 37 -26.67 0.64 33.48
C ALA A 37 -27.87 1.04 34.34
N ILE A 38 -27.61 1.60 35.52
CA ILE A 38 -28.65 2.18 36.38
C ILE A 38 -29.27 3.40 35.69
N GLN A 39 -28.47 4.20 34.99
CA GLN A 39 -28.88 5.34 34.18
C GLN A 39 -29.88 4.90 33.10
N LYS A 40 -29.57 3.84 32.36
CA LYS A 40 -30.48 3.24 31.36
C LYS A 40 -31.80 2.78 31.99
N ALA A 41 -31.77 2.19 33.17
CA ALA A 41 -32.97 1.81 33.91
C ALA A 41 -33.75 3.04 34.42
N GLY A 42 -33.05 4.09 34.83
CA GLY A 42 -33.62 5.39 35.21
C GLY A 42 -34.37 6.04 34.05
N ARG A 43 -33.78 6.07 32.86
CA ARG A 43 -34.41 6.56 31.62
C ARG A 43 -35.71 5.81 31.29
N SER A 44 -35.73 4.49 31.45
CA SER A 44 -36.95 3.71 31.23
C SER A 44 -38.11 4.06 32.17
N LYS A 45 -37.83 4.55 33.39
CA LYS A 45 -38.87 4.87 34.37
C LYS A 45 -39.28 6.35 34.34
N TYR A 46 -38.33 7.25 34.15
CA TYR A 46 -38.56 8.69 34.24
C TYR A 46 -38.73 9.37 32.88
N GLY A 47 -38.45 8.68 31.78
CA GLY A 47 -38.58 9.19 30.41
C GLY A 47 -37.28 9.04 29.65
N HIS A 48 -37.34 8.49 28.44
CA HIS A 48 -36.16 8.28 27.59
C HIS A 48 -35.58 9.58 27.02
N GLU A 49 -36.41 10.62 26.96
CA GLU A 49 -36.10 11.95 26.41
C GLU A 49 -35.34 12.81 27.43
N HIS A 50 -35.36 12.48 28.72
CA HIS A 50 -34.65 13.23 29.74
C HIS A 50 -33.20 12.76 29.88
N ASP A 51 -32.26 13.70 30.05
CA ASP A 51 -30.91 13.35 30.46
C ASP A 51 -30.88 13.03 31.95
N ILE A 52 -30.94 11.74 32.24
CA ILE A 52 -30.83 11.19 33.59
C ILE A 52 -29.42 10.67 33.74
N GLN A 53 -28.75 10.98 34.84
CA GLN A 53 -27.47 10.45 35.27
C GLN A 53 -27.64 9.68 36.58
N ALA A 54 -26.85 8.62 36.75
CA ALA A 54 -26.80 7.83 37.98
C ALA A 54 -25.42 7.96 38.60
N LEU A 55 -25.36 8.19 39.91
CA LEU A 55 -24.13 8.30 40.67
C LEU A 55 -24.15 7.27 41.80
N ILE A 56 -23.05 6.55 42.00
CA ILE A 56 -22.87 5.58 43.08
C ILE A 56 -21.80 6.09 44.04
N ASP A 57 -22.13 6.23 45.31
CA ASP A 57 -21.12 6.55 46.33
C ASP A 57 -20.13 5.39 46.47
N ARG A 58 -18.84 5.68 46.26
CA ARG A 58 -17.76 4.68 46.24
C ARG A 58 -17.54 3.99 47.59
N LYS A 59 -17.95 4.61 48.70
CA LYS A 59 -17.78 4.09 50.07
C LYS A 59 -19.04 3.41 50.59
N THR A 60 -20.21 3.98 50.35
CA THR A 60 -21.49 3.51 50.92
C THR A 60 -22.34 2.70 49.93
N GLY A 61 -22.05 2.78 48.63
CA GLY A 61 -22.84 2.17 47.56
C GLY A 61 -24.20 2.84 47.36
N GLU A 62 -24.42 4.02 47.94
CA GLU A 62 -25.67 4.77 47.77
C GLU A 62 -25.83 5.22 46.31
N ILE A 63 -26.99 4.93 45.71
CA ILE A 63 -27.32 5.32 44.34
C ILE A 63 -28.12 6.63 44.39
N ARG A 64 -27.65 7.66 43.68
CA ARG A 64 -28.37 8.90 43.40
C ARG A 64 -28.72 8.96 41.91
N LEU A 65 -29.95 9.39 41.62
CA LEU A 65 -30.41 9.66 40.27
C LEU A 65 -30.64 11.16 40.14
N GLU A 66 -30.06 11.74 39.10
CA GLU A 66 -30.05 13.17 38.87
C GLU A 66 -30.50 13.42 37.44
N ARG A 67 -31.42 14.36 37.23
CA ARG A 67 -31.81 14.81 35.89
C ARG A 67 -31.05 16.09 35.58
N HIS A 68 -30.37 16.12 34.45
CA HIS A 68 -29.58 17.24 33.99
C HIS A 68 -30.39 18.06 32.99
N LEU A 69 -30.45 19.37 33.20
CA LEU A 69 -31.13 20.32 32.32
C LEU A 69 -30.13 21.41 31.92
N HIS A 70 -29.87 21.54 30.62
CA HIS A 70 -28.95 22.55 30.09
C HIS A 70 -29.63 23.91 30.00
N VAL A 71 -28.99 24.96 30.52
CA VAL A 71 -29.50 26.33 30.45
C VAL A 71 -29.07 26.96 29.13
N VAL A 72 -30.04 27.32 28.29
CA VAL A 72 -29.82 27.87 26.94
C VAL A 72 -30.64 29.14 26.72
N GLU A 73 -30.30 29.93 25.70
CA GLU A 73 -31.07 31.13 25.32
C GLU A 73 -32.34 30.76 24.55
N GLU A 74 -32.21 29.90 23.54
CA GLU A 74 -33.31 29.35 22.76
C GLU A 74 -33.41 27.85 23.01
N VAL A 75 -34.63 27.38 23.31
CA VAL A 75 -34.90 25.96 23.62
C VAL A 75 -35.24 25.23 22.32
N GLU A 76 -34.41 24.26 21.96
CA GLU A 76 -34.63 23.33 20.85
C GLU A 76 -35.26 22.02 21.34
N ASP A 77 -34.87 21.56 22.53
CA ASP A 77 -35.37 20.33 23.16
C ASP A 77 -35.92 20.62 24.56
N GLU A 78 -37.26 20.62 24.70
CA GLU A 78 -37.93 20.88 25.98
C GLU A 78 -37.65 19.82 27.07
N ALA A 79 -37.15 18.63 26.70
CA ALA A 79 -36.89 17.54 27.65
C ALA A 79 -35.52 17.65 28.34
N THR A 80 -34.54 18.29 27.69
CA THR A 80 -33.15 18.41 28.16
C THR A 80 -32.69 19.85 28.37
N GLN A 81 -33.41 20.85 27.84
CA GLN A 81 -33.01 22.25 27.88
C GLN A 81 -34.01 23.14 28.64
N LEU A 82 -33.52 24.27 29.15
CA LEU A 82 -34.31 25.24 29.90
C LEU A 82 -33.83 26.66 29.63
N THR A 83 -34.76 27.62 29.49
CA THR A 83 -34.39 29.03 29.39
C THR A 83 -33.78 29.56 30.68
N VAL A 84 -32.88 30.55 30.58
CA VAL A 84 -32.27 31.25 31.73
C VAL A 84 -33.34 31.77 32.70
N GLU A 85 -34.44 32.32 32.19
CA GLU A 85 -35.53 32.82 33.03
C GLU A 85 -36.17 31.72 33.89
N ARG A 86 -36.34 30.53 33.34
CA ARG A 86 -36.89 29.37 34.06
C ARG A 86 -35.85 28.76 35.00
N ALA A 87 -34.57 28.73 34.59
CA ALA A 87 -33.46 28.26 35.41
C ALA A 87 -33.29 29.11 36.68
N ARG A 88 -33.35 30.45 36.54
CA ARG A 88 -33.27 31.42 37.63
C ARG A 88 -34.38 31.29 38.68
N ARG A 89 -35.53 30.68 38.34
CA ARG A 89 -36.59 30.38 39.32
C ARG A 89 -36.20 29.27 40.30
N LYS A 90 -35.33 28.35 39.88
CA LYS A 90 -34.84 27.24 40.71
C LYS A 90 -33.48 27.55 41.33
N LYS A 91 -32.57 28.18 40.57
CA LYS A 91 -31.22 28.54 40.98
C LYS A 91 -30.95 30.01 40.58
N PRO A 92 -31.02 30.98 41.51
CA PRO A 92 -30.99 32.42 41.19
C PRO A 92 -29.73 32.90 40.45
N ASP A 93 -28.62 32.17 40.59
CA ASP A 93 -27.31 32.40 39.99
C ASP A 93 -27.09 31.61 38.68
N ALA A 94 -28.14 31.06 38.05
CA ALA A 94 -28.00 30.33 36.80
C ALA A 94 -27.68 31.24 35.59
N GLU A 95 -26.68 30.83 34.81
CA GLU A 95 -26.22 31.48 33.58
C GLU A 95 -26.40 30.57 32.35
N VAL A 96 -26.32 31.15 31.14
CA VAL A 96 -26.35 30.37 29.89
C VAL A 96 -25.12 29.46 29.86
N GLY A 97 -25.32 28.18 29.56
CA GLY A 97 -24.27 27.16 29.57
C GLY A 97 -24.21 26.31 30.85
N ASP A 98 -24.92 26.71 31.91
CA ASP A 98 -24.99 25.92 33.14
C ASP A 98 -25.81 24.63 32.98
N VAL A 99 -25.47 23.61 33.77
CA VAL A 99 -26.28 22.39 33.92
C VAL A 99 -27.00 22.43 35.26
N LEU A 100 -28.33 22.52 35.21
CA LEU A 100 -29.17 22.43 36.40
C LEU A 100 -29.42 20.96 36.75
N ILE A 101 -29.00 20.59 37.95
CA ILE A 101 -29.15 19.23 38.50
C ILE A 101 -30.45 19.15 39.31
N ASP A 102 -31.39 18.32 38.86
CA ASP A 102 -32.67 18.06 39.53
C ASP A 102 -32.66 16.64 40.13
N PRO A 103 -32.55 16.47 41.46
CA PRO A 103 -32.47 15.16 42.07
C PRO A 103 -33.80 14.41 41.91
N LEU A 104 -33.73 13.20 41.35
CA LEU A 104 -34.89 12.35 41.11
C LEU A 104 -35.16 11.46 42.33
N PRO A 105 -36.44 11.06 42.55
CA PRO A 105 -36.77 10.12 43.61
C PRO A 105 -35.99 8.80 43.45
N PRO A 106 -35.51 8.19 44.54
CA PRO A 106 -34.80 6.92 44.47
C PRO A 106 -35.75 5.85 43.94
N ILE A 107 -35.24 5.00 43.05
CA ILE A 107 -35.95 3.81 42.58
C ILE A 107 -35.52 2.64 43.45
N ASP A 108 -36.48 1.86 43.95
CA ASP A 108 -36.14 0.60 44.60
C ASP A 108 -35.65 -0.41 43.56
N PHE A 109 -34.34 -0.44 43.38
CA PHE A 109 -33.70 -1.43 42.53
C PHE A 109 -33.33 -2.72 43.29
N GLY A 110 -33.90 -3.04 44.45
CA GLY A 110 -33.41 -4.11 45.35
C GLY A 110 -32.89 -5.39 44.66
N ARG A 111 -33.74 -6.08 43.89
CA ARG A 111 -33.31 -7.28 43.13
C ARG A 111 -32.74 -6.95 41.75
N ILE A 112 -33.22 -5.88 41.13
CA ILE A 112 -32.90 -5.51 39.75
C ILE A 112 -31.48 -4.94 39.66
N ALA A 113 -31.04 -4.08 40.58
CA ALA A 113 -29.68 -3.55 40.64
C ALA A 113 -28.64 -4.65 40.81
N ALA A 114 -28.89 -5.67 41.63
CA ALA A 114 -27.96 -6.80 41.76
C ALA A 114 -27.85 -7.60 40.46
N GLN A 115 -28.96 -7.82 39.74
CA GLN A 115 -28.95 -8.50 38.44
C GLN A 115 -28.33 -7.64 37.33
N THR A 116 -28.63 -6.34 37.29
CA THR A 116 -28.05 -5.36 36.38
C THR A 116 -26.55 -5.22 36.63
N ALA A 117 -26.13 -5.08 37.89
CA ALA A 117 -24.71 -5.07 38.27
C ALA A 117 -24.02 -6.34 37.79
N LYS A 118 -24.60 -7.52 38.03
CA LYS A 118 -24.05 -8.79 37.52
C LYS A 118 -23.91 -8.79 36.00
N GLN A 119 -24.92 -8.32 35.27
CA GLN A 119 -24.90 -8.29 33.80
C GLN A 119 -23.82 -7.33 33.28
N VAL A 120 -23.72 -6.14 33.86
CA VAL A 120 -22.72 -5.12 33.54
C VAL A 120 -21.31 -5.62 33.82
N ILE A 121 -21.12 -6.29 34.96
CA ILE A 121 -19.84 -6.91 35.31
C ILE A 121 -19.46 -7.97 34.30
N VAL A 122 -20.36 -8.89 33.97
CA VAL A 122 -20.08 -9.93 32.97
C VAL A 122 -19.74 -9.30 31.62
N GLN A 123 -20.40 -8.20 31.26
CA GLN A 123 -20.10 -7.45 30.04
C GLN A 123 -18.73 -6.77 30.10
N ARG A 124 -18.43 -6.01 31.16
CA ARG A 124 -17.13 -5.34 31.34
C ARG A 124 -15.97 -6.30 31.45
N VAL A 125 -16.17 -7.44 32.10
CA VAL A 125 -15.18 -8.53 32.13
C VAL A 125 -14.90 -9.05 30.73
N ARG A 126 -15.94 -9.24 29.91
CA ARG A 126 -15.75 -9.65 28.52
C ARG A 126 -15.06 -8.57 27.69
N ASP A 127 -15.41 -7.30 27.89
CA ASP A 127 -14.82 -6.19 27.14
C ASP A 127 -13.34 -6.01 27.50
N ALA A 128 -12.97 -6.10 28.78
CA ALA A 128 -11.58 -6.09 29.22
C ALA A 128 -10.80 -7.33 28.73
N GLU A 129 -11.42 -8.53 28.74
CA GLU A 129 -10.81 -9.74 28.18
C GLU A 129 -10.57 -9.58 26.66
N ARG A 130 -11.50 -8.99 25.92
CA ARG A 130 -11.37 -8.69 24.47
C ARG A 130 -10.29 -7.67 24.17
N GLU A 131 -10.21 -6.60 24.95
CA GLU A 131 -9.20 -5.55 24.77
C GLU A 131 -7.79 -6.12 25.01
N ARG A 132 -7.61 -6.88 26.10
CA ARG A 132 -6.35 -7.60 26.35
C ARG A 132 -5.97 -8.56 25.22
N GLN A 133 -6.95 -9.29 24.67
CA GLN A 133 -6.71 -10.16 23.51
C GLN A 133 -6.28 -9.34 22.29
N PHE A 134 -6.91 -8.20 22.02
CA PHE A 134 -6.53 -7.34 20.91
C PHE A 134 -5.09 -6.82 21.07
N ASP A 135 -4.76 -6.29 22.25
CA ASP A 135 -3.43 -5.76 22.55
C ASP A 135 -2.33 -6.82 22.47
N GLU A 136 -2.62 -8.07 22.79
CA GLU A 136 -1.65 -9.16 22.69
C GLU A 136 -1.30 -9.52 21.24
N TYR A 137 -2.26 -9.40 20.31
CA TYR A 137 -2.09 -9.87 18.92
C TYR A 137 -1.90 -8.75 17.89
N LYS A 138 -2.24 -7.50 18.20
CA LYS A 138 -2.07 -6.36 17.27
C LYS A 138 -0.62 -6.20 16.80
N ASP A 139 0.34 -6.39 17.70
CA ASP A 139 1.78 -6.24 17.42
C ASP A 139 2.39 -7.52 16.83
N ARG A 140 1.60 -8.59 16.72
CA ARG A 140 2.02 -9.92 16.21
C ARG A 140 1.56 -10.17 14.78
N VAL A 141 1.01 -9.16 14.11
CA VAL A 141 0.75 -9.21 12.66
C VAL A 141 2.09 -9.43 11.96
N GLY A 142 2.15 -10.40 11.05
CA GLY A 142 3.41 -10.81 10.43
C GLY A 142 4.05 -12.06 11.05
N GLU A 143 3.49 -12.63 12.12
CA GLU A 143 4.01 -13.84 12.75
C GLU A 143 3.30 -15.12 12.30
N VAL A 144 4.04 -16.24 12.35
CA VAL A 144 3.47 -17.58 12.20
C VAL A 144 3.10 -18.12 13.57
N VAL A 145 1.83 -18.45 13.74
CA VAL A 145 1.28 -19.00 14.97
C VAL A 145 0.79 -20.43 14.79
N ASN A 146 0.86 -21.19 15.87
CA ASN A 146 0.39 -22.56 15.94
C ASN A 146 -0.89 -22.60 16.76
N GLY A 147 -1.92 -23.28 16.26
CA GLY A 147 -3.19 -23.41 16.96
C GLY A 147 -3.86 -24.76 16.72
N LEU A 148 -4.96 -24.98 17.43
CA LEU A 148 -5.79 -26.18 17.31
C LEU A 148 -7.11 -25.84 16.63
N VAL A 149 -7.51 -26.61 15.64
CA VAL A 149 -8.79 -26.43 14.95
C VAL A 149 -9.93 -26.74 15.91
N LYS A 150 -10.68 -25.72 16.30
CA LYS A 150 -11.82 -25.84 17.21
C LYS A 150 -13.06 -26.31 16.48
N ARG A 151 -13.33 -25.74 15.30
CA ARG A 151 -14.48 -26.08 14.45
C ARG A 151 -14.26 -25.61 13.01
N VAL A 152 -14.99 -26.24 12.10
CA VAL A 152 -15.02 -25.89 10.67
C VAL A 152 -16.45 -25.53 10.29
N GLU A 153 -16.66 -24.32 9.79
CA GLU A 153 -17.97 -23.73 9.48
C GLU A 153 -18.01 -23.27 8.03
N PHE A 154 -18.83 -23.91 7.18
CA PHE A 154 -19.02 -23.53 5.77
C PHE A 154 -17.71 -23.33 4.97
N GLY A 155 -16.64 -24.05 5.35
CA GLY A 155 -15.31 -23.95 4.73
C GLY A 155 -14.35 -22.98 5.41
N ASN A 156 -14.80 -22.20 6.39
CA ASN A 156 -13.93 -21.43 7.28
C ASN A 156 -13.49 -22.31 8.45
N VAL A 157 -12.27 -22.10 8.93
CA VAL A 157 -11.67 -22.87 10.02
C VAL A 157 -11.45 -21.92 11.20
N VAL A 158 -12.07 -22.22 12.34
CA VAL A 158 -11.86 -21.48 13.58
C VAL A 158 -10.75 -22.19 14.37
N VAL A 159 -9.68 -21.45 14.60
CA VAL A 159 -8.45 -21.93 15.24
C VAL A 159 -8.36 -21.35 16.65
N ASP A 160 -8.14 -22.22 17.63
CA ASP A 160 -7.87 -21.84 19.00
C ASP A 160 -6.37 -21.60 19.19
N LEU A 161 -6.00 -20.37 19.53
CA LEU A 161 -4.63 -19.96 19.86
C LEU A 161 -4.35 -20.02 21.37
N GLY A 162 -5.27 -20.59 22.16
CA GLY A 162 -5.22 -20.75 23.61
C GLY A 162 -5.85 -19.58 24.36
N ARG A 163 -5.49 -18.34 24.00
CA ARG A 163 -6.03 -17.11 24.63
C ARG A 163 -7.10 -16.41 23.80
N ALA A 164 -7.06 -16.57 22.49
CA ALA A 164 -7.99 -15.97 21.55
C ALA A 164 -8.39 -16.98 20.46
N GLU A 165 -9.52 -16.71 19.81
CA GLU A 165 -9.94 -17.44 18.61
C GLU A 165 -9.50 -16.68 17.37
N ALA A 166 -9.01 -17.41 16.38
CA ALA A 166 -8.59 -16.87 15.11
C ALA A 166 -9.38 -17.53 13.97
N LEU A 167 -9.61 -16.78 12.91
CA LEU A 167 -10.39 -17.19 11.76
C LEU A 167 -9.46 -17.39 10.57
N LEU A 168 -9.45 -18.60 10.03
CA LEU A 168 -8.81 -18.93 8.78
C LEU A 168 -9.91 -19.11 7.73
N ARG A 169 -10.01 -18.13 6.83
CA ARG A 169 -11.08 -18.09 5.82
C ARG A 169 -10.82 -19.08 4.69
N ARG A 170 -11.88 -19.46 3.97
CA ARG A 170 -11.77 -20.41 2.84
C ARG A 170 -10.85 -19.93 1.71
N ASP A 171 -10.84 -18.64 1.43
CA ASP A 171 -9.98 -17.99 0.44
C ASP A 171 -8.52 -17.89 0.89
N GLU A 172 -8.29 -17.98 2.20
CA GLU A 172 -6.97 -17.93 2.84
C GLU A 172 -6.43 -19.34 3.20
N LEU A 173 -7.15 -20.39 2.77
CA LEU A 173 -6.75 -21.79 2.88
C LEU A 173 -6.07 -22.28 1.60
N ILE A 174 -5.08 -23.15 1.76
CA ILE A 174 -4.45 -23.80 0.62
C ILE A 174 -5.50 -24.67 -0.09
N PRO A 175 -5.66 -24.56 -1.42
CA PRO A 175 -6.60 -25.40 -2.16
C PRO A 175 -6.40 -26.89 -1.88
N ARG A 176 -7.51 -27.61 -1.67
CA ARG A 176 -7.57 -29.06 -1.35
C ARG A 176 -7.04 -29.44 0.05
N GLU A 177 -6.64 -28.47 0.86
CA GLU A 177 -6.38 -28.70 2.28
C GLU A 177 -7.69 -28.90 3.05
N HIS A 178 -7.75 -29.93 3.89
CA HIS A 178 -8.94 -30.26 4.68
C HIS A 178 -8.57 -30.39 6.14
N PHE A 179 -9.10 -29.49 6.96
CA PHE A 179 -8.95 -29.53 8.41
C PHE A 179 -10.12 -30.24 9.08
N LYS A 180 -9.84 -30.98 10.15
CA LYS A 180 -10.81 -31.56 11.07
C LYS A 180 -10.65 -30.94 12.45
N THR A 181 -11.73 -30.99 13.23
CA THR A 181 -11.68 -30.58 14.64
C THR A 181 -10.62 -31.39 15.39
N GLY A 182 -9.74 -30.68 16.10
CA GLY A 182 -8.62 -31.25 16.85
C GLY A 182 -7.29 -31.27 16.08
N ASP A 183 -7.30 -30.99 14.77
CA ASP A 183 -6.05 -30.91 14.00
C ASP A 183 -5.22 -29.71 14.43
N ARG A 184 -3.89 -29.85 14.34
CA ARG A 184 -2.96 -28.73 14.52
C ARG A 184 -2.78 -28.01 13.19
N VAL A 185 -2.82 -26.68 13.24
CA VAL A 185 -2.60 -25.83 12.08
C VAL A 185 -1.57 -24.76 12.42
N ARG A 186 -0.62 -24.55 11.52
CA ARG A 186 0.27 -23.39 11.54
C ARG A 186 -0.27 -22.37 10.54
N ALA A 187 -0.31 -21.09 10.87
CA ALA A 187 -0.77 -20.08 9.93
C ALA A 187 -0.15 -18.72 10.23
N PHE A 188 -0.14 -17.86 9.22
CA PHE A 188 0.36 -16.50 9.29
C PHE A 188 -0.74 -15.55 9.76
N ILE A 189 -0.49 -14.71 10.76
CA ILE A 189 -1.40 -13.63 11.15
C ILE A 189 -1.23 -12.50 10.15
N HIS A 190 -2.24 -12.28 9.30
CA HIS A 190 -2.16 -11.23 8.29
C HIS A 190 -2.91 -9.95 8.67
N ASP A 191 -3.88 -10.06 9.59
CA ASP A 191 -4.68 -8.92 10.03
C ASP A 191 -5.30 -9.21 11.40
N VAL A 192 -5.44 -8.18 12.23
CA VAL A 192 -6.09 -8.24 13.55
C VAL A 192 -7.01 -7.02 13.66
N ARG A 193 -8.33 -7.28 13.67
CA ARG A 193 -9.35 -6.22 13.70
C ARG A 193 -10.09 -6.20 15.03
N GLN A 194 -10.39 -5.01 15.52
CA GLN A 194 -11.27 -4.83 16.66
C GLN A 194 -12.73 -4.76 16.17
N GLU A 195 -13.54 -5.76 16.51
CA GLU A 195 -14.98 -5.74 16.22
C GLU A 195 -15.82 -5.61 17.49
N PRO A 196 -17.08 -5.14 17.41
CA PRO A 196 -17.98 -5.05 18.56
C PRO A 196 -18.22 -6.38 19.29
N ARG A 197 -18.02 -7.50 18.59
CA ARG A 197 -18.18 -8.86 19.14
C ARG A 197 -16.91 -9.41 19.80
N GLY A 198 -15.77 -8.73 19.66
CA GLY A 198 -14.44 -9.12 20.12
C GLY A 198 -13.38 -8.93 19.03
N PRO A 199 -12.08 -8.98 19.35
CA PRO A 199 -11.04 -8.95 18.33
C PRO A 199 -11.16 -10.17 17.43
N GLN A 200 -11.05 -9.95 16.13
CA GLN A 200 -10.94 -11.01 15.13
C GLN A 200 -9.51 -11.05 14.61
N ILE A 201 -8.85 -12.19 14.82
CA ILE A 201 -7.52 -12.47 14.30
C ILE A 201 -7.70 -13.24 13.00
N PHE A 202 -7.27 -12.67 11.88
CA PHE A 202 -7.35 -13.30 10.58
C PHE A 202 -6.04 -14.00 10.23
N LEU A 203 -6.16 -15.28 9.92
CA LEU A 203 -5.06 -16.14 9.56
C LEU A 203 -5.02 -16.35 8.05
N SER A 204 -3.83 -16.57 7.50
CA SER A 204 -3.61 -16.99 6.13
C SER A 204 -2.59 -18.12 6.03
N ARG A 205 -2.85 -19.04 5.11
CA ARG A 205 -1.90 -20.06 4.65
C ARG A 205 -1.54 -19.92 3.18
N THR A 206 -2.15 -18.97 2.47
CA THR A 206 -1.97 -18.74 1.02
C THR A 206 -0.98 -17.62 0.73
N ARG A 207 -0.83 -16.63 1.62
CA ARG A 207 0.08 -15.49 1.39
C ARG A 207 1.56 -15.89 1.22
N PRO A 208 2.35 -15.17 0.40
CA PRO A 208 3.78 -15.41 0.25
C PRO A 208 4.57 -15.25 1.55
N ASP A 209 4.17 -14.30 2.42
CA ASP A 209 4.81 -14.06 3.72
C ASP A 209 4.82 -15.30 4.61
N PHE A 210 3.78 -16.14 4.52
CA PHE A 210 3.72 -17.38 5.27
C PHE A 210 4.90 -18.31 4.89
N MET A 211 5.20 -18.43 3.59
CA MET A 211 6.34 -19.20 3.11
C MET A 211 7.65 -18.60 3.59
N ALA A 212 7.83 -17.28 3.47
CA ALA A 212 9.04 -16.60 3.91
C ALA A 212 9.33 -16.84 5.40
N LYS A 213 8.30 -16.74 6.25
CA LYS A 213 8.42 -16.99 7.69
C LYS A 213 8.66 -18.47 8.01
N LEU A 214 8.11 -19.41 7.24
CA LEU A 214 8.44 -20.84 7.40
C LEU A 214 9.91 -21.11 7.06
N PHE A 215 10.44 -20.50 5.99
CA PHE A 215 11.86 -20.59 5.66
C PHE A 215 12.75 -19.97 6.73
N ALA A 216 12.37 -18.81 7.28
CA ALA A 216 13.10 -18.19 8.39
C ALA A 216 13.15 -19.07 9.66
N GLN A 217 12.12 -19.90 9.89
CA GLN A 217 12.12 -20.86 11.01
C GLN A 217 12.98 -22.10 10.74
N GLU A 218 13.07 -22.53 9.48
CA GLU A 218 13.77 -23.75 9.07
C GLU A 218 15.26 -23.52 8.72
N VAL A 219 15.61 -22.31 8.29
CA VAL A 219 16.95 -21.94 7.83
C VAL A 219 17.56 -20.89 8.78
N PRO A 220 18.48 -21.28 9.69
CA PRO A 220 19.11 -20.36 10.64
C PRO A 220 19.80 -19.17 9.97
N GLU A 221 20.40 -19.38 8.80
CA GLU A 221 21.09 -18.34 8.03
C GLU A 221 20.14 -17.21 7.59
N ILE A 222 18.85 -17.50 7.40
CA ILE A 222 17.82 -16.48 7.12
C ILE A 222 17.41 -15.75 8.41
N TYR A 223 17.29 -16.49 9.53
CA TYR A 223 16.99 -15.90 10.83
C TYR A 223 18.08 -14.93 11.31
N ASP A 224 19.34 -15.28 11.08
CA ASP A 224 20.52 -14.46 11.44
C ASP A 224 20.76 -13.30 10.46
N GLY A 225 19.97 -13.18 9.37
CA GLY A 225 20.10 -12.11 8.37
C GLY A 225 21.30 -12.25 7.43
N ILE A 226 21.95 -13.42 7.40
CA ILE A 226 23.04 -13.74 6.48
C ILE A 226 22.47 -13.94 5.06
N ILE A 227 21.33 -14.63 4.97
CA ILE A 227 20.58 -14.81 3.73
C ILE A 227 19.30 -13.99 3.82
N GLU A 228 19.05 -13.19 2.79
CA GLU A 228 17.84 -12.39 2.65
C GLU A 228 16.93 -13.02 1.59
N ILE A 229 15.63 -13.10 1.90
CA ILE A 229 14.61 -13.45 0.92
C ILE A 229 14.17 -12.16 0.21
N LYS A 230 14.55 -12.00 -1.05
CA LYS A 230 14.27 -10.79 -1.84
C LYS A 230 12.85 -10.77 -2.40
N ALA A 231 12.37 -11.92 -2.87
CA ALA A 231 11.04 -12.02 -3.46
C ALA A 231 10.47 -13.43 -3.30
N VAL A 232 9.13 -13.53 -3.24
CA VAL A 232 8.39 -14.80 -3.18
C VAL A 232 7.20 -14.71 -4.11
N ALA A 233 7.16 -15.53 -5.15
CA ALA A 233 6.02 -15.70 -6.04
C ALA A 233 5.38 -17.06 -5.80
N ARG A 234 4.05 -17.09 -5.62
CA ARG A 234 3.37 -18.29 -5.11
C ARG A 234 2.02 -18.54 -5.78
N ASP A 235 1.83 -19.77 -6.24
CA ASP A 235 0.53 -20.37 -6.58
C ASP A 235 0.19 -21.42 -5.50
N PRO A 236 -0.58 -21.04 -4.45
CA PRO A 236 -0.70 -21.82 -3.22
C PRO A 236 -1.17 -23.26 -3.46
N GLY A 237 -0.45 -24.22 -2.87
CA GLY A 237 -0.75 -25.65 -2.98
C GLY A 237 -0.35 -26.29 -4.32
N SER A 238 0.30 -25.54 -5.22
CA SER A 238 0.81 -26.06 -6.48
C SER A 238 2.31 -25.83 -6.62
N ARG A 239 2.74 -24.57 -6.79
CA ARG A 239 4.13 -24.22 -7.06
C ARG A 239 4.47 -22.82 -6.57
N ALA A 240 5.70 -22.62 -6.14
CA ALA A 240 6.24 -21.33 -5.76
C ALA A 240 7.69 -21.19 -6.21
N LYS A 241 8.11 -19.93 -6.37
CA LYS A 241 9.49 -19.54 -6.58
C LYS A 241 9.90 -18.56 -5.48
N ILE A 242 11.09 -18.77 -4.92
CA ILE A 242 11.66 -17.91 -3.88
C ILE A 242 13.05 -17.45 -4.32
N ALA A 243 13.27 -16.14 -4.30
CA ALA A 243 14.53 -15.52 -4.65
C ALA A 243 15.30 -15.17 -3.38
N VAL A 244 16.53 -15.68 -3.28
CA VAL A 244 17.40 -15.51 -2.11
C VAL A 244 18.73 -14.88 -2.48
N LEU A 245 19.20 -13.98 -1.64
CA LEU A 245 20.51 -13.34 -1.74
C LEU A 245 21.32 -13.68 -0.48
N SER A 246 22.60 -14.00 -0.64
CA SER A 246 23.53 -14.08 0.49
C SER A 246 24.28 -12.77 0.64
N ASN A 247 24.30 -12.20 1.85
CA ASN A 247 25.14 -11.07 2.22
C ASN A 247 26.60 -11.49 2.46
N ASP A 248 26.86 -12.81 2.59
CA ASP A 248 28.19 -13.37 2.72
C ASP A 248 28.55 -14.20 1.48
N SER A 249 29.61 -13.77 0.78
CA SER A 249 30.17 -14.46 -0.40
C SER A 249 30.64 -15.90 -0.12
N GLY A 250 30.93 -16.25 1.14
CA GLY A 250 31.34 -17.60 1.54
C GLY A 250 30.19 -18.60 1.66
N ILE A 251 28.94 -18.13 1.57
CA ILE A 251 27.74 -18.93 1.81
C ILE A 251 26.90 -18.97 0.54
N ASP A 252 26.63 -20.18 0.04
CA ASP A 252 25.68 -20.41 -1.05
C ASP A 252 24.24 -20.32 -0.51
N PRO A 253 23.45 -19.31 -0.92
CA PRO A 253 22.11 -19.10 -0.39
C PRO A 253 21.14 -20.21 -0.80
N VAL A 254 21.30 -20.79 -2.00
CA VAL A 254 20.43 -21.86 -2.50
C VAL A 254 20.72 -23.15 -1.75
N GLY A 255 21.99 -23.54 -1.65
CA GLY A 255 22.42 -24.72 -0.91
C GLY A 255 22.04 -24.66 0.57
N ALA A 256 22.15 -23.48 1.18
CA ALA A 256 21.64 -23.25 2.53
C ALA A 256 20.12 -23.51 2.58
N CYS A 257 19.30 -22.83 1.79
CA CYS A 257 17.84 -23.02 1.87
C CYS A 257 17.36 -24.46 1.58
N VAL A 258 18.06 -25.19 0.70
CA VAL A 258 17.77 -26.60 0.39
C VAL A 258 18.15 -27.53 1.55
N GLY A 259 19.33 -27.34 2.14
CA GLY A 259 19.87 -28.21 3.18
C GLY A 259 20.29 -29.60 2.67
N MET A 260 20.76 -30.46 3.59
CA MET A 260 21.28 -31.78 3.24
C MET A 260 20.23 -32.64 2.54
N ARG A 261 20.44 -32.92 1.24
CA ARG A 261 19.50 -33.65 0.37
C ARG A 261 18.09 -33.04 0.35
N GLY A 262 17.99 -31.72 0.48
CA GLY A 262 16.69 -31.04 0.47
C GLY A 262 15.91 -31.12 1.78
N SER A 263 16.52 -31.54 2.89
CA SER A 263 15.79 -31.76 4.15
C SER A 263 15.01 -30.53 4.63
N ARG A 264 15.57 -29.32 4.46
CA ARG A 264 14.97 -28.06 4.91
C ARG A 264 13.81 -27.66 4.03
N VAL A 265 14.03 -27.58 2.72
CA VAL A 265 12.95 -27.28 1.77
C VAL A 265 11.81 -28.30 1.85
N GLN A 266 12.11 -29.59 2.05
CA GLN A 266 11.08 -30.63 2.18
C GLN A 266 10.22 -30.46 3.44
N ALA A 267 10.76 -29.92 4.54
CA ALA A 267 9.98 -29.62 5.74
C ALA A 267 8.94 -28.52 5.47
N VAL A 268 9.33 -27.48 4.72
CA VAL A 268 8.43 -26.40 4.29
C VAL A 268 7.40 -26.91 3.27
N VAL A 269 7.83 -27.70 2.26
CA VAL A 269 6.94 -28.35 1.28
C VAL A 269 5.88 -29.22 1.97
N ALA A 270 6.27 -29.97 2.99
CA ALA A 270 5.35 -30.81 3.76
C ALA A 270 4.30 -29.97 4.52
N GLU A 271 4.71 -28.81 5.08
CA GLU A 271 3.79 -27.89 5.73
C GLU A 271 2.80 -27.25 4.74
N LEU A 272 3.22 -27.01 3.50
CA LEU A 272 2.42 -26.40 2.43
C LEU A 272 1.68 -27.45 1.55
N GLN A 273 1.40 -28.64 2.09
CA GLN A 273 0.63 -29.70 1.41
C GLN A 273 1.23 -30.18 0.08
N GLY A 274 2.56 -30.24 -0.02
CA GLY A 274 3.26 -30.76 -1.21
C GLY A 274 3.42 -29.74 -2.34
N GLU A 275 3.29 -28.44 -2.02
CA GLU A 275 3.61 -27.35 -2.92
C GLU A 275 5.06 -27.44 -3.42
N LYS A 276 5.29 -27.38 -4.72
CA LYS A 276 6.66 -27.45 -5.29
C LYS A 276 7.36 -26.11 -5.16
N ILE A 277 8.50 -26.07 -4.46
CA ILE A 277 9.23 -24.82 -4.22
C ILE A 277 10.53 -24.84 -5.03
N ASP A 278 10.70 -23.88 -5.91
CA ASP A 278 11.96 -23.61 -6.60
C ASP A 278 12.68 -22.47 -5.87
N ILE A 279 13.91 -22.71 -5.43
CA ILE A 279 14.76 -21.69 -4.79
C ILE A 279 15.74 -21.21 -5.85
N ILE A 280 15.74 -19.90 -6.12
CA ILE A 280 16.61 -19.28 -7.10
C ILE A 280 17.51 -18.24 -6.44
N GLN A 281 18.71 -18.08 -7.00
CA GLN A 281 19.61 -17.02 -6.58
C GLN A 281 19.13 -15.70 -7.18
N TRP A 282 18.99 -14.69 -6.32
CA TRP A 282 18.70 -13.32 -6.74
C TRP A 282 19.96 -12.63 -7.28
N THR A 283 19.79 -11.82 -8.32
CA THR A 283 20.84 -11.05 -8.98
C THR A 283 20.27 -9.67 -9.36
N ASP A 284 21.09 -8.62 -9.31
CA ASP A 284 20.69 -7.26 -9.72
C ASP A 284 20.40 -7.13 -11.23
N ASP A 285 21.06 -7.93 -12.06
CA ASP A 285 20.84 -7.96 -13.51
C ASP A 285 19.49 -8.62 -13.85
N PRO A 286 18.50 -7.87 -14.40
CA PRO A 286 17.17 -8.39 -14.68
C PRO A 286 17.18 -9.56 -15.67
N ALA A 287 18.09 -9.52 -16.66
CA ALA A 287 18.22 -10.56 -17.67
C ALA A 287 18.61 -11.90 -17.02
N SER A 288 19.68 -11.91 -16.24
CA SER A 288 20.13 -13.09 -15.49
C SER A 288 19.09 -13.54 -14.47
N PHE A 289 18.39 -12.62 -13.81
CA PHE A 289 17.38 -12.96 -12.82
C PHE A 289 16.15 -13.64 -13.44
N VAL A 290 15.68 -13.17 -14.61
CA VAL A 290 14.59 -13.81 -15.36
C VAL A 290 15.00 -15.20 -15.87
N VAL A 291 16.22 -15.37 -16.37
CA VAL A 291 16.74 -16.69 -16.79
C VAL A 291 16.72 -17.66 -15.60
N ASN A 292 17.20 -17.23 -14.43
CA ASN A 292 17.13 -18.01 -13.20
C ASN A 292 15.67 -18.32 -12.80
N GLY A 293 14.77 -17.34 -12.95
CA GLY A 293 13.34 -17.47 -12.69
C GLY A 293 12.63 -18.50 -13.56
N LEU A 294 13.03 -18.64 -14.83
CA LEU A 294 12.44 -19.58 -15.78
C LEU A 294 12.96 -21.01 -15.64
N ALA A 295 13.99 -21.24 -14.82
CA ALA A 295 14.48 -22.57 -14.50
C ALA A 295 13.32 -23.52 -14.13
N PRO A 296 13.27 -24.74 -14.70
CA PRO A 296 14.37 -25.47 -15.37
C PRO A 296 14.47 -25.28 -16.91
N ALA A 297 13.71 -24.37 -17.53
CA ALA A 297 13.82 -24.16 -18.97
C ALA A 297 15.13 -23.44 -19.35
N GLU A 298 15.78 -23.89 -20.42
CA GLU A 298 16.98 -23.25 -20.96
C GLU A 298 16.59 -22.12 -21.92
N VAL A 299 17.22 -20.97 -21.75
CA VAL A 299 16.96 -19.74 -22.51
C VAL A 299 18.12 -19.50 -23.50
N THR A 300 17.79 -19.18 -24.74
CA THR A 300 18.79 -18.87 -25.78
C THR A 300 19.19 -17.38 -25.73
N LYS A 301 18.21 -16.48 -25.68
CA LYS A 301 18.42 -15.02 -25.76
C LYS A 301 17.39 -14.31 -24.90
N VAL A 302 17.78 -13.18 -24.31
CA VAL A 302 16.89 -12.26 -23.61
C VAL A 302 17.03 -10.89 -24.26
N VAL A 303 15.89 -10.23 -24.53
CA VAL A 303 15.81 -8.85 -25.01
C VAL A 303 15.03 -8.08 -23.95
N LEU A 304 15.60 -6.98 -23.47
CA LEU A 304 14.99 -6.14 -22.45
C LEU A 304 14.45 -4.89 -23.13
N ASP A 305 13.24 -4.52 -22.75
CA ASP A 305 12.61 -3.26 -23.08
C ASP A 305 12.34 -2.52 -21.75
N GLU A 306 13.20 -1.55 -21.45
CA GLU A 306 13.15 -0.78 -20.21
C GLU A 306 12.00 0.25 -20.23
N GLU A 307 11.57 0.71 -21.40
CA GLU A 307 10.48 1.68 -21.54
C GLU A 307 9.13 1.06 -21.19
N SER A 308 8.88 -0.16 -21.68
CA SER A 308 7.63 -0.89 -21.44
C SER A 308 7.67 -1.83 -20.21
N ASN A 309 8.79 -1.86 -19.48
CA ASN A 309 9.03 -2.78 -18.35
C ASN A 309 8.76 -4.26 -18.73
N ARG A 310 9.18 -4.64 -19.94
CA ARG A 310 8.90 -5.94 -20.58
C ARG A 310 10.20 -6.65 -20.95
N ILE A 311 10.24 -7.95 -20.72
CA ILE A 311 11.38 -8.81 -21.04
C ILE A 311 10.92 -9.91 -21.97
N GLU A 312 11.57 -9.98 -23.13
CA GLU A 312 11.32 -11.01 -24.11
C GLU A 312 12.40 -12.09 -24.03
N VAL A 313 11.93 -13.32 -23.94
CA VAL A 313 12.77 -14.48 -23.72
C VAL A 313 12.61 -15.45 -24.87
N VAL A 314 13.70 -15.65 -25.59
CA VAL A 314 13.77 -16.60 -26.70
C VAL A 314 14.22 -17.95 -26.19
N VAL A 315 13.42 -18.97 -26.46
CA VAL A 315 13.68 -20.36 -26.07
C VAL A 315 13.63 -21.28 -27.29
N PRO A 316 14.35 -22.42 -27.28
CA PRO A 316 14.17 -23.46 -28.29
C PRO A 316 12.72 -24.01 -28.28
N ASP A 317 12.22 -24.46 -29.43
CA ASP A 317 10.86 -25.02 -29.56
C ASP A 317 10.56 -26.14 -28.55
N GLU A 318 11.57 -26.97 -28.26
CA GLU A 318 11.47 -28.09 -27.30
C GLU A 318 11.27 -27.60 -25.85
N GLN A 319 11.75 -26.40 -25.52
CA GLN A 319 11.71 -25.80 -24.19
C GLN A 319 10.50 -24.88 -24.00
N LEU A 320 9.83 -24.43 -25.07
CA LEU A 320 8.68 -23.51 -25.01
C LEU A 320 7.61 -23.95 -24.01
N SER A 321 7.21 -25.23 -24.08
CA SER A 321 6.20 -25.80 -23.19
C SER A 321 6.64 -25.82 -21.72
N LEU A 322 7.93 -26.02 -21.47
CA LEU A 322 8.50 -26.02 -20.13
C LEU A 322 8.61 -24.60 -19.56
N ALA A 323 9.03 -23.65 -20.39
CA ALA A 323 9.20 -22.24 -20.05
C ALA A 323 7.87 -21.59 -19.68
N ILE A 324 6.81 -21.81 -20.48
CA ILE A 324 5.44 -21.36 -20.18
C ILE A 324 4.89 -22.11 -18.96
N GLY A 325 5.07 -23.43 -18.93
CA GLY A 325 4.53 -24.30 -17.91
C GLY A 325 3.01 -24.52 -18.03
N ARG A 326 2.45 -25.35 -17.14
CA ARG A 326 1.02 -25.71 -17.19
C ARG A 326 0.16 -24.45 -16.97
N ARG A 327 -0.63 -24.06 -17.98
CA ARG A 327 -1.48 -22.85 -17.95
C ARG A 327 -0.69 -21.56 -17.68
N GLY A 328 0.55 -21.47 -18.18
CA GLY A 328 1.40 -20.30 -17.95
C GLY A 328 1.89 -20.17 -16.50
N GLN A 329 1.84 -21.24 -15.70
CA GLN A 329 2.22 -21.14 -14.29
C GLN A 329 3.70 -20.76 -14.09
N ASN A 330 4.61 -21.25 -14.94
CA ASN A 330 6.05 -20.98 -14.72
C ASN A 330 6.39 -19.53 -15.08
N VAL A 331 5.95 -19.06 -16.25
CA VAL A 331 6.13 -17.67 -16.69
C VAL A 331 5.44 -16.68 -15.74
N ARG A 332 4.22 -16.96 -15.27
CA ARG A 332 3.52 -16.09 -14.31
C ARG A 332 4.28 -15.97 -12.98
N LEU A 333 4.81 -17.09 -12.46
CA LEU A 333 5.60 -17.07 -11.24
C LEU A 333 6.93 -16.32 -11.43
N ALA A 334 7.57 -16.46 -12.60
CA ALA A 334 8.79 -15.72 -12.91
C ALA A 334 8.53 -14.21 -13.06
N SER A 335 7.43 -13.83 -13.71
CA SER A 335 6.99 -12.43 -13.86
C SER A 335 6.67 -11.80 -12.49
N GLN A 336 5.88 -12.49 -11.65
CA GLN A 336 5.59 -12.01 -10.28
C GLN A 336 6.85 -11.90 -9.39
N LEU A 337 7.85 -12.74 -9.63
CA LEU A 337 9.08 -12.77 -8.84
C LEU A 337 10.07 -11.67 -9.26
N SER A 338 10.12 -11.37 -10.56
CA SER A 338 11.00 -10.35 -11.14
C SER A 338 10.38 -8.96 -11.14
N GLY A 339 9.05 -8.86 -11.19
CA GLY A 339 8.34 -7.59 -11.37
C GLY A 339 8.24 -7.14 -12.83
N TRP A 340 8.78 -7.92 -13.77
CA TRP A 340 8.76 -7.64 -15.21
C TRP A 340 7.66 -8.46 -15.89
N ASP A 341 7.08 -7.92 -16.97
CA ASP A 341 6.26 -8.73 -17.85
C ASP A 341 7.15 -9.59 -18.75
N ILE A 342 6.88 -10.89 -18.82
CA ILE A 342 7.78 -11.84 -19.49
C ILE A 342 7.04 -12.49 -20.65
N ASP A 343 7.51 -12.20 -21.86
CA ASP A 343 7.03 -12.84 -23.07
C ASP A 343 8.00 -13.88 -23.58
N ILE A 344 7.48 -15.07 -23.89
CA ILE A 344 8.29 -16.21 -24.32
C ILE A 344 8.02 -16.47 -25.79
N LEU A 345 9.09 -16.43 -26.58
CA LEU A 345 9.06 -16.63 -28.02
C LEU A 345 9.98 -17.78 -28.41
N THR A 346 9.67 -18.43 -29.52
CA THR A 346 10.60 -19.35 -30.19
C THR A 346 11.62 -18.57 -31.03
N GLU A 347 12.74 -19.19 -31.38
CA GLU A 347 13.74 -18.59 -32.29
C GLU A 347 13.13 -18.25 -33.67
N ALA A 348 12.16 -19.04 -34.12
CA ALA A 348 11.44 -18.79 -35.37
C ALA A 348 10.51 -17.58 -35.26
N GLU A 349 9.67 -17.52 -34.20
CA GLU A 349 8.75 -16.40 -33.96
C GLU A 349 9.51 -15.08 -33.77
N GLU A 350 10.63 -15.10 -33.02
CA GLU A 350 11.43 -13.91 -32.81
C GLU A 350 12.07 -13.42 -34.12
N SER A 351 12.56 -14.34 -34.96
CA SER A 351 13.10 -14.01 -36.28
C SER A 351 12.03 -13.46 -37.24
N GLU A 352 10.84 -14.06 -37.26
CA GLU A 352 9.71 -13.59 -38.07
C GLU A 352 9.29 -12.18 -37.66
N ARG A 353 9.14 -11.95 -36.35
CA ARG A 353 8.74 -10.64 -35.83
C ARG A 353 9.80 -9.58 -36.12
N ARG A 354 11.08 -9.89 -35.93
CA ARG A 354 12.18 -8.96 -36.25
C ARG A 354 12.21 -8.60 -37.74
N GLN A 355 11.91 -9.55 -38.62
CA GLN A 355 11.79 -9.30 -40.06
C GLN A 355 10.58 -8.42 -40.40
N GLU A 356 9.45 -8.63 -39.73
CA GLU A 356 8.24 -7.83 -39.91
C GLU A 356 8.45 -6.39 -39.42
N GLU A 357 9.04 -6.21 -38.24
CA GLU A 357 9.44 -4.90 -37.69
C GLU A 357 10.40 -4.20 -38.64
N PHE A 358 11.45 -4.90 -39.09
CA PHE A 358 12.43 -4.37 -40.03
C PHE A 358 11.77 -3.89 -41.33
N ARG A 359 10.86 -4.68 -41.89
CA ARG A 359 10.12 -4.33 -43.12
C ARG A 359 9.18 -3.14 -42.89
N THR A 360 8.50 -3.11 -41.75
CA THR A 360 7.55 -2.03 -41.41
C THR A 360 8.28 -0.71 -41.23
N ARG A 361 9.39 -0.70 -40.48
CA ARG A 361 10.24 0.48 -40.29
C ARG A 361 10.87 0.95 -41.61
N SER A 362 11.38 0.00 -42.41
CA SER A 362 11.93 0.34 -43.73
C SER A 362 10.88 0.98 -44.63
N GLN A 363 9.66 0.43 -44.66
CA GLN A 363 8.55 0.99 -45.43
C GLN A 363 8.16 2.39 -44.94
N ALA A 364 8.14 2.60 -43.61
CA ALA A 364 7.88 3.92 -43.03
C ALA A 364 8.93 4.96 -43.46
N PHE A 365 10.22 4.59 -43.47
CA PHE A 365 11.27 5.49 -43.96
C PHE A 365 11.19 5.75 -45.46
N ILE A 366 10.87 4.75 -46.27
CA ILE A 366 10.68 4.91 -47.72
C ILE A 366 9.55 5.92 -47.98
N GLU A 367 8.42 5.78 -47.28
CA GLU A 367 7.25 6.66 -47.47
C GLU A 367 7.49 8.07 -46.92
N ALA A 368 8.15 8.20 -45.76
CA ALA A 368 8.36 9.49 -45.11
C ALA A 368 9.51 10.29 -45.72
N LEU A 369 10.62 9.64 -46.08
CA LEU A 369 11.85 10.28 -46.55
C LEU A 369 12.01 10.24 -48.08
N ASP A 370 11.09 9.58 -48.81
CA ASP A 370 11.17 9.36 -50.26
C ASP A 370 12.54 8.78 -50.70
N VAL A 371 13.00 7.78 -49.94
CA VAL A 371 14.29 7.10 -50.15
C VAL A 371 14.10 5.74 -50.82
N ASP A 372 15.17 5.22 -51.41
CA ASP A 372 15.14 3.86 -51.93
C ASP A 372 15.25 2.82 -50.82
N ASP A 373 14.99 1.55 -51.17
CA ASP A 373 15.08 0.44 -50.22
C ASP A 373 16.46 0.39 -49.54
N VAL A 374 17.54 0.66 -50.28
CA VAL A 374 18.91 0.51 -49.75
C VAL A 374 19.16 1.49 -48.61
N ILE A 375 18.81 2.76 -48.79
CA ILE A 375 18.97 3.80 -47.77
C ILE A 375 18.09 3.46 -46.55
N ALA A 376 16.83 3.07 -46.75
CA ALA A 376 15.93 2.71 -45.65
C ALA A 376 16.42 1.50 -44.85
N HIS A 377 16.94 0.47 -45.52
CA HIS A 377 17.50 -0.71 -44.84
C HIS A 377 18.74 -0.35 -44.02
N LEU A 378 19.59 0.56 -44.51
CA LEU A 378 20.76 1.04 -43.78
C LEU A 378 20.35 1.80 -42.52
N LEU A 379 19.38 2.71 -42.62
CA LEU A 379 18.83 3.42 -41.45
C LEU A 379 18.32 2.46 -40.38
N VAL A 380 17.50 1.47 -40.75
CA VAL A 380 16.99 0.49 -39.77
C VAL A 380 18.11 -0.39 -39.18
N THR A 381 19.14 -0.72 -39.98
CA THR A 381 20.27 -1.54 -39.52
C THR A 381 21.14 -0.81 -38.50
N GLU A 382 21.31 0.50 -38.68
CA GLU A 382 22.02 1.37 -37.74
C GLU A 382 21.20 1.72 -36.49
N GLY A 383 19.92 1.31 -36.46
CA GLY A 383 19.09 1.35 -35.26
C GLY A 383 18.02 2.44 -35.24
N PHE A 384 17.88 3.24 -36.30
CA PHE A 384 16.83 4.26 -36.37
C PHE A 384 15.45 3.62 -36.38
N THR A 385 14.58 4.07 -35.47
CA THR A 385 13.23 3.54 -35.28
C THR A 385 12.14 4.50 -35.75
N THR A 386 12.39 5.80 -35.67
CA THR A 386 11.44 6.87 -36.01
C THR A 386 12.04 7.90 -36.97
N VAL A 387 11.17 8.65 -37.67
CA VAL A 387 11.60 9.72 -38.58
C VAL A 387 12.16 10.91 -37.80
N GLU A 388 11.63 11.12 -36.60
CA GLU A 388 12.04 12.12 -35.63
C GLU A 388 13.51 11.92 -35.22
N GLU A 389 13.95 10.69 -34.93
CA GLU A 389 15.37 10.40 -34.65
C GLU A 389 16.26 10.83 -35.82
N VAL A 390 15.87 10.50 -37.07
CA VAL A 390 16.64 10.88 -38.26
C VAL A 390 16.71 12.41 -38.41
N ALA A 391 15.64 13.13 -38.09
CA ALA A 391 15.59 14.60 -38.22
C ALA A 391 16.51 15.34 -37.24
N PHE A 392 16.70 14.78 -36.03
CA PHE A 392 17.37 15.46 -34.90
C PHE A 392 18.71 14.87 -34.48
N VAL A 393 19.11 13.71 -35.02
CA VAL A 393 20.43 13.12 -34.76
C VAL A 393 21.58 14.02 -35.24
N GLU A 394 22.76 13.90 -34.65
CA GLU A 394 23.94 14.66 -35.09
C GLU A 394 24.40 14.23 -36.50
N ASP A 395 24.83 15.20 -37.31
CA ASP A 395 25.21 14.96 -38.72
C ASP A 395 26.32 13.90 -38.84
N ASN A 396 27.24 13.86 -37.86
CA ASN A 396 28.34 12.91 -37.83
C ASN A 396 27.88 11.45 -37.68
N GLU A 397 26.76 11.21 -37.01
CA GLU A 397 26.26 9.86 -36.76
C GLU A 397 25.64 9.29 -38.02
N LEU A 398 24.82 10.07 -38.72
CA LEU A 398 24.31 9.73 -40.06
C LEU A 398 25.43 9.60 -41.10
N ALA A 399 26.42 10.49 -41.09
CA ALA A 399 27.55 10.41 -42.01
C ALA A 399 28.50 9.24 -41.72
N SER A 400 28.41 8.63 -40.52
CA SER A 400 29.22 7.46 -40.16
C SER A 400 28.68 6.15 -40.73
N ILE A 401 27.44 6.14 -41.20
CA ILE A 401 26.77 4.98 -41.80
C ILE A 401 27.52 4.58 -43.09
N GLU A 402 27.86 3.31 -43.22
CA GLU A 402 28.61 2.82 -44.38
C GLU A 402 27.80 3.02 -45.67
N GLY A 403 28.28 3.92 -46.52
CA GLY A 403 27.63 4.26 -47.79
C GLY A 403 26.95 5.63 -47.80
N PHE A 404 26.91 6.34 -46.66
CA PHE A 404 26.44 7.73 -46.59
C PHE A 404 27.64 8.67 -46.64
N ASP A 405 27.44 9.84 -47.25
CA ASP A 405 28.35 10.99 -47.16
C ASP A 405 27.64 12.15 -46.45
N GLU A 406 28.39 13.22 -46.14
CA GLU A 406 27.83 14.41 -45.49
C GLU A 406 26.67 15.02 -46.31
N ASP A 407 26.69 14.89 -47.63
CA ASP A 407 25.65 15.41 -48.50
C ASP A 407 24.34 14.59 -48.36
N ILE A 408 24.42 13.26 -48.38
CA ILE A 408 23.28 12.35 -48.16
C ILE A 408 22.72 12.52 -46.74
N ALA A 409 23.58 12.61 -45.73
CA ALA A 409 23.15 12.81 -44.34
C ALA A 409 22.34 14.11 -44.18
N ASN A 410 22.84 15.22 -44.74
CA ASN A 410 22.13 16.49 -44.73
C ASN A 410 20.80 16.41 -45.50
N GLU A 411 20.80 15.78 -46.67
CA GLU A 411 19.58 15.60 -47.47
C GLU A 411 18.51 14.78 -46.73
N LEU A 412 18.91 13.70 -46.06
CA LEU A 412 17.99 12.88 -45.26
C LEU A 412 17.39 13.67 -44.09
N LYS A 413 18.19 14.49 -43.42
CA LYS A 413 17.70 15.38 -42.35
C LYS A 413 16.73 16.42 -42.87
N GLU A 414 17.05 17.07 -43.99
CA GLU A 414 16.16 18.05 -44.62
C GLU A 414 14.82 17.42 -45.02
N ARG A 415 14.84 16.19 -45.57
CA ARG A 415 13.62 15.45 -45.92
C ARG A 415 12.83 15.03 -44.69
N ALA A 416 13.51 14.55 -43.64
CA ALA A 416 12.88 14.18 -42.38
C ALA A 416 12.19 15.39 -41.74
N GLN A 417 12.89 16.53 -41.63
CA GLN A 417 12.32 17.78 -41.13
C GLN A 417 11.17 18.26 -42.00
N GLY A 418 11.31 18.22 -43.33
CA GLY A 418 10.23 18.57 -44.26
C GLY A 418 8.99 17.70 -44.10
N TYR A 419 9.15 16.40 -43.89
CA TYR A 419 8.05 15.48 -43.61
C TYR A 419 7.36 15.80 -42.28
N LEU A 420 8.13 16.08 -41.23
CA LEU A 420 7.58 16.47 -39.93
C LEU A 420 6.81 17.79 -40.01
N ASP A 421 7.37 18.79 -40.70
CA ASP A 421 6.73 20.09 -40.93
C ASP A 421 5.43 19.95 -41.75
N GLU A 422 5.43 19.12 -42.81
CA GLU A 422 4.23 18.86 -43.62
C GLU A 422 3.16 18.15 -42.79
N ARG A 423 3.54 17.13 -42.02
CA ARG A 423 2.65 16.41 -41.10
C ARG A 423 2.07 17.35 -40.04
N GLU A 424 2.87 18.24 -39.48
CA GLU A 424 2.42 19.24 -38.50
C GLU A 424 1.44 20.24 -39.13
N GLN A 425 1.71 20.73 -40.34
CA GLN A 425 0.80 21.62 -41.07
C GLN A 425 -0.54 20.95 -41.41
N VAL A 426 -0.51 19.69 -41.85
CA VAL A 426 -1.72 18.90 -42.12
C VAL A 426 -2.52 18.71 -40.83
N ALA A 427 -1.85 18.39 -39.72
CA ALA A 427 -2.48 18.25 -38.43
C ALA A 427 -3.08 19.57 -37.93
N ASP A 428 -2.37 20.70 -38.04
CA ASP A 428 -2.88 22.03 -37.67
C ASP A 428 -4.09 22.45 -38.55
N GLN A 429 -4.04 22.16 -39.85
CA GLN A 429 -5.18 22.40 -40.73
C GLN A 429 -6.39 21.57 -40.30
N ARG A 430 -6.17 20.28 -40.01
CA ARG A 430 -7.22 19.37 -39.57
C ARG A 430 -7.80 19.78 -38.21
N ARG A 431 -6.97 20.21 -37.27
CA ARG A 431 -7.37 20.79 -35.98
C ARG A 431 -8.33 21.96 -36.18
N ARG A 432 -7.98 22.91 -37.06
CA ARG A 432 -8.85 24.05 -37.39
C ARG A 432 -10.17 23.62 -38.05
N GLU A 433 -10.17 22.61 -38.91
CA GLU A 433 -11.40 22.06 -39.50
C GLU A 433 -12.34 21.45 -38.46
N LEU A 434 -11.77 20.81 -37.43
CA LEU A 434 -12.52 20.22 -36.32
C LEU A 434 -13.04 21.29 -35.34
N GLY A 435 -12.56 22.53 -35.45
CA GLY A 435 -12.98 23.67 -34.65
C GLY A 435 -12.36 23.69 -33.25
N VAL A 436 -11.17 23.11 -33.11
CA VAL A 436 -10.36 23.17 -31.88
C VAL A 436 -9.74 24.56 -31.76
N ASP A 437 -9.80 25.15 -30.57
CA ASP A 437 -9.34 26.50 -30.29
C ASP A 437 -7.82 26.61 -30.47
N ASP A 438 -7.36 27.80 -30.86
CA ASP A 438 -5.94 28.15 -30.97
C ASP A 438 -5.28 28.19 -29.59
N ASP A 439 -6.04 28.49 -28.54
CA ASP A 439 -5.53 28.51 -27.17
C ASP A 439 -4.98 27.15 -26.71
N MET A 440 -5.49 26.04 -27.28
CA MET A 440 -4.99 24.69 -26.98
C MET A 440 -3.57 24.43 -27.51
N THR A 441 -3.09 25.22 -28.49
CA THR A 441 -1.72 25.07 -29.03
C THR A 441 -0.65 25.58 -28.07
N PHE A 442 -1.02 26.44 -27.12
CA PHE A 442 -0.08 26.98 -26.14
C PHE A 442 0.12 26.07 -24.92
N VAL A 443 -0.65 24.97 -24.82
CA VAL A 443 -0.49 24.00 -23.75
C VAL A 443 0.77 23.17 -24.03
N HIS A 444 1.77 23.34 -23.16
CA HIS A 444 3.03 22.62 -23.25
C HIS A 444 2.79 21.10 -23.13
N GLY A 445 3.31 20.32 -24.09
CA GLY A 445 3.17 18.86 -24.12
C GLY A 445 2.10 18.34 -25.08
N LEU A 446 1.25 19.19 -25.68
CA LEU A 446 0.34 18.79 -26.74
C LEU A 446 0.98 18.96 -28.12
N SER A 447 1.08 17.87 -28.89
CA SER A 447 1.47 17.95 -30.30
C SER A 447 0.27 18.24 -31.20
N ALA A 448 0.52 18.75 -32.41
CA ALA A 448 -0.54 19.03 -33.38
C ALA A 448 -1.40 17.78 -33.70
N THR A 449 -0.81 16.58 -33.69
CA THR A 449 -1.54 15.32 -33.89
C THR A 449 -2.44 14.97 -32.70
N MET A 450 -2.00 15.25 -31.47
CA MET A 450 -2.82 15.06 -30.27
C MET A 450 -4.04 15.99 -30.27
N LEU A 451 -3.86 17.24 -30.70
CA LEU A 451 -4.95 18.22 -30.83
C LEU A 451 -6.00 17.80 -31.86
N VAL A 452 -5.61 17.10 -32.93
CA VAL A 452 -6.54 16.51 -33.89
C VAL A 452 -7.36 15.40 -33.23
N ALA A 453 -6.71 14.47 -32.49
CA ALA A 453 -7.39 13.38 -31.79
C ALA A 453 -8.40 13.90 -30.76
N LEU A 454 -8.01 14.92 -29.97
CA LEU A 454 -8.88 15.64 -29.05
C LEU A 454 -10.08 16.26 -29.77
N GLY A 455 -9.84 16.92 -30.91
CA GLY A 455 -10.90 17.50 -31.73
C GLY A 455 -11.89 16.46 -32.29
N GLU A 456 -11.43 15.26 -32.64
CA GLU A 456 -12.28 14.15 -33.08
C GLU A 456 -13.11 13.55 -31.93
N ALA A 457 -12.55 13.51 -30.72
CA ALA A 457 -13.26 13.14 -29.50
C ALA A 457 -14.22 14.24 -28.99
N GLY A 458 -14.20 15.43 -29.62
CA GLY A 458 -15.10 16.54 -29.30
C GLY A 458 -14.57 17.51 -28.24
N VAL A 459 -13.31 17.37 -27.85
CA VAL A 459 -12.59 18.27 -26.92
C VAL A 459 -12.01 19.41 -27.75
N LYS A 460 -12.57 20.62 -27.62
CA LYS A 460 -12.29 21.73 -28.53
C LYS A 460 -11.74 22.97 -27.85
N THR A 461 -11.91 23.09 -26.55
CA THR A 461 -11.49 24.25 -25.76
C THR A 461 -10.59 23.83 -24.61
N LEU A 462 -9.90 24.79 -24.00
CA LEU A 462 -9.13 24.56 -22.78
C LEU A 462 -10.02 24.09 -21.62
N ASP A 463 -11.28 24.54 -21.55
CA ASP A 463 -12.25 24.07 -20.56
C ASP A 463 -12.59 22.58 -20.76
N ASP A 464 -12.85 22.17 -22.00
CA ASP A 464 -13.14 20.77 -22.31
C ASP A 464 -11.96 19.86 -21.96
N LEU A 465 -10.73 20.34 -22.17
CA LEU A 465 -9.51 19.62 -21.81
C LEU A 465 -9.30 19.56 -20.29
N ALA A 466 -9.60 20.65 -19.57
CA ALA A 466 -9.50 20.73 -18.11
C ALA A 466 -10.50 19.82 -17.37
N ASP A 467 -11.65 19.55 -17.99
CA ASP A 467 -12.69 18.65 -17.50
C ASP A 467 -12.28 17.17 -17.56
N LEU A 468 -11.31 16.80 -18.41
CA LEU A 468 -10.84 15.42 -18.54
C LEU A 468 -10.04 14.95 -17.31
N ALA A 469 -10.10 13.65 -17.06
CA ALA A 469 -9.11 12.95 -16.26
C ALA A 469 -7.86 12.58 -17.09
N SER A 470 -6.73 12.31 -16.41
CA SER A 470 -5.49 11.83 -17.06
C SER A 470 -5.72 10.57 -17.88
N ASP A 471 -6.50 9.63 -17.36
CA ASP A 471 -6.81 8.36 -18.01
C ASP A 471 -7.64 8.58 -19.29
N GLU A 472 -8.59 9.52 -19.26
CA GLU A 472 -9.44 9.84 -20.42
C GLU A 472 -8.63 10.54 -21.52
N LEU A 473 -7.70 11.43 -21.15
CA LEU A 473 -6.79 12.06 -22.10
C LEU A 473 -5.91 11.01 -22.81
N ARG A 474 -5.38 10.04 -22.05
CA ARG A 474 -4.57 8.94 -22.60
C ARG A 474 -5.40 8.02 -23.50
N GLU A 475 -6.65 7.74 -23.15
CA GLU A 475 -7.54 6.94 -24.01
C GLU A 475 -7.80 7.62 -25.37
N ILE A 476 -7.97 8.95 -25.36
CA ILE A 476 -8.26 9.73 -26.59
C ILE A 476 -7.02 9.87 -27.48
N VAL A 477 -5.86 10.11 -26.88
CA VAL A 477 -4.62 10.44 -27.62
C VAL A 477 -3.78 9.19 -27.94
N GLY A 478 -4.04 8.08 -27.24
CA GLY A 478 -3.34 6.80 -27.35
C GLY A 478 -2.46 6.54 -26.12
N GLU A 479 -2.57 5.34 -25.55
CA GLU A 479 -1.85 4.97 -24.32
C GLU A 479 -0.33 4.95 -24.50
N ASP A 480 0.13 4.70 -25.73
CA ASP A 480 1.55 4.60 -26.10
C ASP A 480 2.20 5.96 -26.44
N THR A 481 1.40 7.03 -26.63
CA THR A 481 1.91 8.35 -27.06
C THR A 481 2.08 9.32 -25.90
N LEU A 482 1.46 9.06 -24.75
CA LEU A 482 1.45 9.96 -23.61
C LEU A 482 1.56 9.15 -22.31
N ASP A 483 2.60 9.43 -21.52
CA ASP A 483 2.75 8.87 -20.18
C ASP A 483 1.75 9.51 -19.19
N GLU A 484 1.55 8.85 -18.04
CA GLU A 484 0.58 9.30 -17.04
C GLU A 484 0.98 10.62 -16.37
N ASP A 485 2.28 10.84 -16.16
CA ASP A 485 2.80 12.03 -15.49
C ASP A 485 2.69 13.29 -16.38
N THR A 486 2.98 13.16 -17.67
CA THR A 486 2.79 14.23 -18.66
C THR A 486 1.31 14.49 -18.90
N ALA A 487 0.47 13.45 -18.95
CA ALA A 487 -0.99 13.62 -19.02
C ALA A 487 -1.51 14.43 -17.84
N ASN A 488 -1.10 14.08 -16.61
CA ASN A 488 -1.44 14.83 -15.41
C ASN A 488 -0.96 16.27 -15.47
N THR A 489 0.27 16.50 -15.94
CA THR A 489 0.83 17.85 -16.09
C THR A 489 0.03 18.70 -17.08
N ILE A 490 -0.36 18.12 -18.22
CA ILE A 490 -1.17 18.78 -19.25
C ILE A 490 -2.55 19.16 -18.69
N ILE A 491 -3.22 18.25 -18.00
CA ILE A 491 -4.54 18.50 -17.39
C ILE A 491 -4.44 19.59 -16.32
N MET A 492 -3.42 19.55 -15.46
CA MET A 492 -3.21 20.55 -14.41
C MET A 492 -2.87 21.93 -14.98
N ALA A 493 -2.03 21.99 -16.03
CA ALA A 493 -1.74 23.22 -16.75
C ALA A 493 -3.01 23.78 -17.43
N SER A 494 -3.84 22.90 -17.97
CA SER A 494 -5.12 23.27 -18.58
C SER A 494 -6.14 23.73 -17.56
N ARG A 495 -6.02 23.42 -16.26
CA ARG A 495 -6.88 23.96 -15.19
C ARG A 495 -6.40 25.30 -14.64
N ALA A 496 -5.18 25.73 -14.96
CA ALA A 496 -4.59 26.93 -14.39
C ALA A 496 -5.41 28.20 -14.69
N HIS A 497 -6.11 28.27 -15.83
CA HIS A 497 -6.96 29.40 -16.18
C HIS A 497 -8.24 29.48 -15.33
N TRP A 498 -8.71 28.39 -14.72
CA TRP A 498 -9.84 28.41 -13.76
C TRP A 498 -9.48 29.09 -12.43
N PHE A 499 -8.19 29.18 -12.11
CA PHE A 499 -7.69 29.79 -10.88
C PHE A 499 -7.26 31.27 -11.08
N GLY A 500 -7.39 31.78 -12.31
CA GLY A 500 -6.98 33.12 -12.71
C GLY A 500 -7.98 34.24 -12.38
N ASP A 501 -8.24 34.47 -11.08
CA ASP A 501 -8.59 35.79 -10.53
C ASP A 501 -8.54 35.85 -8.98
N GLY A 502 -7.70 35.03 -8.32
CA GLY A 502 -7.70 35.04 -6.85
C GLY A 502 -6.66 34.24 -6.08
N VAL A 503 -5.51 33.85 -6.66
CA VAL A 503 -4.44 33.23 -5.88
C VAL A 503 -3.10 33.83 -6.30
N GLU A 504 -2.59 34.75 -5.49
CA GLU A 504 -1.17 35.11 -5.49
C GLU A 504 -0.36 33.87 -5.06
N ASP A 505 0.52 33.42 -5.94
CA ASP A 505 1.72 32.58 -5.74
C ASP A 505 1.81 31.72 -4.47
N GLU A 506 1.40 30.45 -4.57
CA GLU A 506 1.90 29.35 -3.70
C GLU A 506 2.37 28.12 -4.50
N ALA A 507 2.84 28.31 -5.74
CA ALA A 507 3.41 27.23 -6.55
C ALA A 507 4.80 27.60 -7.10
N ALA A 508 5.70 27.99 -6.19
CA ALA A 508 7.12 28.15 -6.51
C ALA A 508 8.01 27.77 -5.32
N THR A 509 7.80 26.59 -4.73
CA THR A 509 8.83 25.89 -3.95
C THR A 509 8.56 24.38 -3.94
N SER A 510 8.93 23.71 -5.01
CA SER A 510 9.36 22.31 -4.95
C SER A 510 10.44 22.07 -6.01
N GLU A 511 11.51 22.84 -5.93
CA GLU A 511 12.79 22.38 -6.47
C GLU A 511 13.35 21.35 -5.51
N SER A 512 13.51 20.14 -6.02
CA SER A 512 14.28 19.06 -5.44
C SER A 512 15.75 19.49 -5.28
N ALA A 513 16.15 19.78 -4.05
CA ALA A 513 17.56 19.86 -3.70
C ALA A 513 18.10 18.44 -3.37
N PRO A 514 19.34 18.11 -3.76
CA PRO A 514 19.90 16.78 -3.64
C PRO A 514 20.28 16.45 -2.20
N ASP A 515 20.03 15.20 -1.82
CA ASP A 515 20.49 14.60 -0.57
C ASP A 515 22.03 14.57 -0.53
N SER A 516 22.61 15.37 0.36
CA SER A 516 23.99 15.18 0.80
C SER A 516 24.02 15.23 2.33
N GLY A 517 24.07 14.05 2.92
CA GLY A 517 24.23 13.88 4.35
C GLY A 517 25.58 14.42 4.85
N ALA A 518 25.54 15.22 5.91
CA ALA A 518 26.62 15.37 6.87
C ALA A 518 26.12 16.00 8.18
N THR A 519 25.79 15.12 9.13
CA THR A 519 26.00 15.21 10.59
C THR A 519 25.95 16.58 11.29
N ASP A 520 24.91 16.73 12.11
CA ASP A 520 24.77 17.67 13.23
C ASP A 520 25.88 17.53 14.28
N GLY A 521 26.33 18.68 14.78
CA GLY A 521 27.01 18.86 16.06
C GLY A 521 26.88 20.32 16.51
N PRO A 522 26.28 20.62 17.68
CA PRO A 522 25.90 21.98 18.04
C PRO A 522 27.10 22.77 18.57
N THR A 523 27.17 24.04 18.19
CA THR A 523 28.02 25.04 18.86
C THR A 523 27.13 26.09 19.49
N ASP A 524 27.27 26.25 20.79
CA ASP A 524 27.21 27.58 21.43
C ASP A 524 27.98 27.47 22.75
N ASP A 525 29.09 28.20 22.87
CA ASP A 525 29.04 29.40 23.69
C ASP A 525 30.37 30.17 23.68
N THR A 526 30.21 31.48 23.62
CA THR A 526 31.20 32.55 23.58
C THR A 526 32.13 32.65 24.81
N ALA A 527 33.40 33.09 24.61
CA ALA A 527 34.06 34.17 25.38
C ALA A 527 35.56 34.34 25.02
N ASP A 528 35.85 35.49 24.41
CA ASP A 528 36.81 36.52 24.87
C ASP A 528 38.25 36.16 25.31
N GLY A 529 39.24 36.77 24.62
CA GLY A 529 40.44 37.32 25.26
C GLY A 529 41.81 36.71 24.89
N PRO A 530 42.88 37.51 24.69
CA PRO A 530 44.02 37.13 23.85
C PRO A 530 45.35 36.94 24.60
N THR A 531 46.39 36.64 23.81
CA THR A 531 47.85 36.84 24.00
C THR A 531 48.71 35.74 24.63
N ASP A 532 49.77 35.47 23.86
CA ASP A 532 51.18 35.30 24.20
C ASP A 532 51.83 33.91 24.41
N ASP A 533 53.00 33.87 23.76
CA ASP A 533 54.23 33.15 24.10
C ASP A 533 54.47 31.67 23.71
N ALA A 534 55.24 31.55 22.62
CA ALA A 534 56.65 31.14 22.64
C ALA A 534 57.06 29.65 22.68
N ALA A 535 58.19 29.44 21.98
CA ALA A 535 59.21 28.38 22.07
C ALA A 535 58.87 27.03 21.40
N ALA A 536 59.54 26.65 20.29
CA ALA A 536 60.87 26.01 20.24
C ALA A 536 60.83 24.59 20.85
N GLY A 537 61.26 23.50 20.21
CA GLY A 537 61.97 23.21 18.98
C GLY A 537 61.96 21.68 18.76
N PRO A 538 62.70 21.15 17.77
CA PRO A 538 62.54 19.78 17.26
C PRO A 538 63.63 18.81 17.75
N SER A 539 63.30 17.52 17.83
CA SER A 539 64.16 16.31 17.89
C SER A 539 63.30 15.18 18.48
N ASP A 540 63.43 13.89 18.20
CA ASP A 540 64.47 13.10 17.58
C ASP A 540 63.87 11.71 17.29
N ASP A 541 64.47 11.04 16.31
CA ASP A 541 64.73 9.61 16.24
C ASP A 541 63.80 8.56 16.90
N GLY A 542 63.41 7.59 16.07
CA GLY A 542 63.72 6.20 16.39
C GLY A 542 62.56 5.19 16.30
N PRO A 543 62.68 4.11 15.50
CA PRO A 543 61.62 3.12 15.28
C PRO A 543 61.76 1.90 16.19
N ALA A 544 60.66 1.17 16.46
CA ALA A 544 60.69 -0.27 16.67
C ALA A 544 59.28 -0.90 16.75
N ALA A 545 59.14 -2.00 16.02
CA ALA A 545 58.17 -3.09 16.12
C ALA A 545 56.76 -2.86 15.57
#